data_AF-A0A239DEA7-F1
#
_entry.id   AF-A0A239DEA7-F1
#
_cell.length_a   1.000
_cell.length_b   1.000
_cell.length_c   1.000
_cell.angle_alpha   90.00
_cell.angle_beta   90.00
_cell.angle_gamma   90.00
#
_symmetry.space_group_name_H-M   'P 1'
#
loop_
_entity.id
_entity.type
_entity.pdbx_description
1 polymer ?
#
loop_
_entity_poly.entity_id
_entity_poly.type
_entity_poly.pdbx_seq_one_letter_code
_entity_poly.pdbx_strand_id
1 'polypeptide(L)'
;MFSINYNSLLLNEGSLGKAWSHPFEAKLEFLPDENINILWSQNRRNLFIKENDNKYFSSDYSVRFDTITKKEDESYELVRKDKTTYLFDSTGKLTEIINPDQFSTVLSYDESNRLKEIIEPISNKKLIFFYDENNLIQK
;
A
#
# COMPACT_ATOMS: atom_id res chain seq x y z
N MET A 1 5.27 -28.06 -1.92
CA MET A 1 3.87 -27.61 -1.73
C MET A 1 3.88 -26.68 -0.53
N PHE A 2 3.83 -25.36 -0.75
CA PHE A 2 3.79 -24.40 0.35
C PHE A 2 2.33 -24.06 0.64
N SER A 3 1.84 -24.46 1.80
CA SER A 3 0.54 -24.05 2.31
C SER A 3 0.75 -23.00 3.38
N ILE A 4 0.42 -21.75 3.07
CA ILE A 4 0.26 -20.71 4.09
C ILE A 4 -1.18 -20.82 4.58
N ASN A 5 -1.35 -21.13 5.86
CA ASN A 5 -2.65 -21.05 6.53
C ASN A 5 -2.78 -19.61 7.05
N TYR A 6 -3.77 -18.87 6.54
CA TYR A 6 -4.04 -17.50 6.95
C TYR A 6 -5.33 -17.46 7.76
N ASN A 7 -5.25 -17.06 9.03
CA ASN A 7 -6.38 -16.82 9.92
C ASN A 7 -6.61 -15.31 10.02
N SER A 8 -7.73 -14.81 9.52
CA SER A 8 -8.09 -13.38 9.50
C SER A 8 -8.63 -12.82 10.83
N LEU A 9 -8.27 -13.42 11.97
CA LEU A 9 -8.62 -12.92 13.32
C LEU A 9 -7.46 -12.19 14.01
N LEU A 10 -6.28 -12.10 13.38
CA LEU A 10 -5.11 -11.40 13.91
C LEU A 10 -4.84 -10.11 13.10
N LEU A 11 -5.77 -9.16 13.23
CA LEU A 11 -5.48 -7.72 13.15
C LEU A 11 -4.78 -7.21 14.44
N ASN A 12 -4.29 -8.12 15.28
CA ASN A 12 -3.42 -7.85 16.43
C ASN A 12 -2.10 -8.60 16.22
N GLU A 13 -1.03 -7.84 16.05
CA GLU A 13 0.36 -8.30 15.90
C GLU A 13 0.71 -9.01 14.57
N GLY A 14 1.74 -8.46 13.91
CA GLY A 14 2.13 -8.80 12.55
C GLY A 14 2.43 -10.29 12.35
N SER A 15 1.69 -10.91 11.44
CA SER A 15 1.67 -12.36 11.22
C SER A 15 2.74 -12.89 10.26
N LEU A 16 3.85 -12.17 10.03
CA LEU A 16 4.98 -12.69 9.24
C LEU A 16 6.35 -12.53 9.93
N GLY A 17 6.34 -12.32 11.26
CA GLY A 17 7.52 -12.27 12.10
C GLY A 17 7.96 -10.84 12.42
N LYS A 18 8.69 -10.69 13.53
CA LYS A 18 9.18 -9.41 14.09
C LYS A 18 10.22 -8.75 13.17
N ALA A 19 9.83 -8.31 11.97
CA ALA A 19 10.61 -7.50 11.03
C ALA A 19 9.84 -7.13 9.74
N TRP A 20 8.71 -7.79 9.45
CA TRP A 20 7.99 -7.61 8.18
C TRP A 20 6.72 -6.79 8.39
N SER A 21 6.84 -5.46 8.34
CA SER A 21 5.68 -4.63 8.00
C SER A 21 5.38 -4.86 6.52
N HIS A 22 4.21 -5.40 6.18
CA HIS A 22 3.85 -5.61 4.79
C HIS A 22 3.51 -4.27 4.14
N PRO A 23 4.18 -3.90 3.04
CA PRO A 23 3.88 -2.65 2.35
C PRO A 23 2.49 -2.65 1.72
N PHE A 24 1.85 -3.82 1.61
CA PHE A 24 0.53 -4.03 0.99
C PHE A 24 -0.64 -3.42 1.75
N GLU A 25 -0.44 -3.02 3.01
CA GLU A 25 -1.43 -2.30 3.82
C GLU A 25 -1.36 -0.78 3.62
N ALA A 26 -0.40 -0.30 2.82
CA ALA A 26 -0.23 1.11 2.59
C ALA A 26 -1.47 1.73 1.92
N LYS A 27 -1.94 2.86 2.44
CA LYS A 27 -3.01 3.65 1.83
C LYS A 27 -2.85 5.14 2.11
N LEU A 28 -3.36 5.96 1.21
CA LEU A 28 -3.46 7.40 1.39
C LEU A 28 -4.80 7.76 2.03
N GLU A 29 -4.76 8.70 2.96
CA GLU A 29 -5.92 9.36 3.53
C GLU A 29 -5.81 10.85 3.24
N PHE A 30 -6.83 11.40 2.60
CA PHE A 30 -6.89 12.81 2.21
C PHE A 30 -7.52 13.63 3.33
N LEU A 31 -6.81 14.67 3.76
CA LEU A 31 -7.22 15.54 4.85
C LEU A 31 -7.96 16.80 4.33
N PRO A 32 -8.81 17.44 5.17
CA PRO A 32 -9.58 18.62 4.77
C PRO A 32 -8.73 19.86 4.40
N ASP A 33 -7.47 19.89 4.86
CA ASP A 33 -6.48 20.95 4.59
C ASP A 33 -5.65 20.67 3.31
N GLU A 34 -6.15 19.77 2.46
CA GLU A 34 -5.49 19.27 1.24
C GLU A 34 -4.18 18.51 1.47
N ASN A 35 -3.82 18.19 2.73
CA ASN A 35 -2.67 17.36 3.04
C ASN A 35 -3.00 15.87 2.92
N ILE A 36 -1.97 15.03 2.89
CA ILE A 36 -2.10 13.59 2.73
C ILE A 36 -1.45 12.87 3.91
N ASN A 37 -2.16 11.94 4.52
CA ASN A 37 -1.58 10.94 5.42
C ASN A 37 -1.28 9.67 4.64
N ILE A 38 -0.03 9.19 4.67
CA ILE A 38 0.28 7.81 4.30
C ILE A 38 0.13 6.93 5.55
N LEU A 39 -0.77 5.95 5.50
CA LEU A 39 -0.92 4.93 6.52
C LEU A 39 -0.21 3.68 6.04
N TRP A 40 0.92 3.34 6.65
CA TRP A 40 1.70 2.13 6.33
C TRP A 40 1.14 0.88 6.99
N SER A 41 0.54 1.05 8.16
CA SER A 41 -0.18 0.05 8.93
C SER A 41 -1.09 0.76 9.93
N GLN A 42 -1.90 0.02 10.69
CA GLN A 42 -2.79 0.60 11.71
C GLN A 42 -2.09 1.56 12.69
N ASN A 43 -0.83 1.30 13.03
CA ASN A 43 -0.09 2.05 14.05
C ASN A 43 1.00 2.96 13.46
N ARG A 44 1.19 2.95 12.13
CA ARG A 44 2.25 3.72 11.48
C ARG A 44 1.65 4.60 10.39
N ARG A 45 1.69 5.90 10.62
CA ARG A 45 1.29 6.93 9.65
C ARG A 45 2.34 8.04 9.57
N ASN A 46 2.41 8.70 8.42
CA ASN A 46 3.23 9.89 8.23
C ASN A 46 2.42 10.96 7.49
N LEU A 47 2.60 12.23 7.87
CA LEU A 47 1.92 13.37 7.26
C LEU A 47 2.76 13.95 6.12
N PHE A 48 2.12 14.20 4.98
CA PHE A 48 2.67 14.86 3.82
C PHE A 48 1.92 16.17 3.57
N ILE A 49 2.67 17.27 3.61
CA ILE A 49 2.19 18.64 3.43
C ILE A 49 2.27 18.99 1.95
N LYS A 50 1.19 19.57 1.42
CA LYS A 50 1.13 20.07 0.04
C LYS A 50 2.07 21.27 -0.12
N GLU A 51 3.02 21.17 -1.05
CA GLU A 51 3.91 22.30 -1.39
C GLU A 51 3.39 23.05 -2.61
N ASN A 52 2.92 22.32 -3.62
CA ASN A 52 2.34 22.81 -4.87
C ASN A 52 1.15 21.93 -5.27
N ASP A 53 0.38 22.31 -6.30
CA ASP A 53 -0.87 21.63 -6.68
C ASP A 53 -0.79 20.09 -6.81
N ASN A 54 0.38 19.56 -7.18
CA ASN A 54 0.58 18.13 -7.41
C ASN A 54 1.71 17.49 -6.59
N LYS A 55 2.35 18.19 -5.66
CA LYS A 55 3.51 17.64 -4.92
C LYS A 55 3.38 17.83 -3.42
N TYR A 56 3.73 16.78 -2.68
CA TYR A 56 3.65 16.73 -1.23
C TYR A 56 4.96 16.20 -0.63
N PHE A 57 5.35 16.80 0.50
CA PHE A 57 6.57 16.47 1.23
C PHE A 57 6.28 16.33 2.71
N SER A 58 7.09 15.53 3.41
CA SER A 58 6.96 15.36 4.85
C SER A 58 8.10 16.04 5.61
N SER A 59 7.78 16.64 6.76
CA SER A 59 8.78 17.07 7.74
C SER A 59 9.29 15.92 8.62
N ASP A 60 8.63 14.76 8.60
CA ASP A 60 9.02 13.61 9.42
C ASP A 60 10.35 13.05 8.97
N TYR A 61 11.30 12.92 9.90
CA TYR A 61 12.65 12.40 9.59
C TYR A 61 12.65 11.04 8.88
N SER A 62 11.68 10.17 9.15
CA SER A 62 11.58 8.84 8.54
C SER A 62 11.22 8.85 7.05
N VAL A 63 10.56 9.90 6.58
CA VAL A 63 10.03 10.01 5.21
C VAL A 63 10.35 11.37 4.57
N ARG A 64 11.31 12.13 5.12
CA ARG A 64 11.68 13.47 4.66
C ARG A 64 12.18 13.53 3.22
N PHE A 65 12.67 12.41 2.71
CA PHE A 65 13.17 12.27 1.33
C PHE A 65 12.18 11.53 0.43
N ASP A 66 11.01 11.19 0.97
CA ASP A 66 9.94 10.59 0.20
C ASP A 66 9.09 11.73 -0.39
N THR A 67 8.50 11.51 -1.56
CA THR A 67 7.69 12.52 -2.25
C THR A 67 6.44 11.88 -2.79
N ILE A 68 5.28 12.48 -2.51
CA ILE A 68 4.03 12.11 -3.16
C ILE A 68 3.80 13.08 -4.31
N THR A 69 3.50 12.53 -5.48
CA THR A 69 3.10 13.28 -6.67
C THR A 69 1.70 12.85 -7.09
N LYS A 70 0.78 13.81 -7.23
CA LYS A 70 -0.52 13.59 -7.85
C LYS A 70 -0.37 13.59 -9.37
N LYS A 71 -0.87 12.56 -10.04
CA LYS A 71 -0.85 12.39 -11.50
C LYS A 71 -2.12 12.94 -12.15
N GLU A 72 -2.09 13.14 -13.46
CA GLU A 72 -3.20 13.71 -14.24
C GLU A 72 -4.47 12.85 -14.25
N ASP A 73 -4.32 11.54 -14.04
CA ASP A 73 -5.40 10.56 -13.92
C ASP A 73 -6.00 10.49 -12.50
N GLU A 74 -5.72 11.50 -11.66
CA GLU A 74 -6.09 11.57 -10.24
C GLU A 74 -5.44 10.47 -9.36
N SER A 75 -4.53 9.66 -9.91
CA SER A 75 -3.75 8.68 -9.14
C SER A 75 -2.58 9.35 -8.42
N TYR A 76 -1.97 8.64 -7.47
CA TYR A 76 -0.85 9.16 -6.69
C TYR A 76 0.37 8.25 -6.80
N GLU A 77 1.54 8.86 -6.85
CA GLU A 77 2.83 8.18 -6.85
C GLU A 77 3.62 8.62 -5.63
N LEU A 78 4.00 7.69 -4.76
CA LEU A 78 4.95 7.92 -3.68
C LEU A 78 6.29 7.31 -4.06
N VAL A 79 7.29 8.17 -4.25
CA VAL A 79 8.68 7.75 -4.46
C VAL A 79 9.42 7.87 -3.14
N ARG A 80 9.99 6.77 -2.68
CA ARG A 80 10.76 6.73 -1.43
C ARG A 80 12.23 7.03 -1.65
N LYS A 81 12.95 7.35 -0.56
CA LYS A 81 14.41 7.56 -0.59
C LYS A 81 15.20 6.44 -1.26
N ASP A 82 14.76 5.19 -1.06
CA ASP A 82 15.41 4.00 -1.62
C ASP A 82 15.05 3.74 -3.09
N LYS A 83 14.28 4.62 -3.72
CA LYS A 83 13.72 4.52 -5.07
C LYS A 83 12.64 3.44 -5.23
N THR A 84 12.10 2.92 -4.13
CA THR A 84 10.85 2.15 -4.20
C THR A 84 9.70 3.10 -4.51
N THR A 85 8.91 2.76 -5.51
CA THR A 85 7.72 3.51 -5.91
C THR A 85 6.46 2.78 -5.49
N TYR A 86 5.52 3.51 -4.91
CA TYR A 86 4.18 3.03 -4.56
C TYR A 86 3.17 3.82 -5.40
N LEU A 87 2.32 3.11 -6.13
CA LEU A 87 1.25 3.69 -6.93
C LEU A 87 -0.08 3.48 -6.21
N PHE A 88 -0.85 4.56 -6.08
CA PHE A 88 -2.17 4.55 -5.47
C PHE A 88 -3.22 5.01 -6.47
N ASP A 89 -4.41 4.43 -6.41
CA ASP A 89 -5.57 4.94 -7.14
C ASP A 89 -6.07 6.29 -6.58
N SER A 90 -7.07 6.87 -7.24
CA SER A 90 -7.67 8.15 -6.83
C SER A 90 -8.41 8.10 -5.49
N THR A 91 -8.69 6.90 -4.97
CA THR A 91 -9.27 6.68 -3.64
C THR A 91 -8.20 6.48 -2.56
N GLY A 92 -6.92 6.48 -2.94
CA GLY A 92 -5.79 6.31 -2.05
C GLY A 92 -5.42 4.84 -1.78
N LYS A 93 -5.95 3.87 -2.52
CA LYS A 93 -5.57 2.46 -2.35
C LYS A 93 -4.33 2.12 -3.16
N LEU A 94 -3.43 1.35 -2.57
CA LEU A 94 -2.22 0.87 -3.22
C LEU A 94 -2.54 -0.12 -4.34
N THR A 95 -2.16 0.19 -5.57
CA THR A 95 -2.36 -0.67 -6.74
C THR A 95 -1.07 -1.35 -7.20
N GLU A 96 0.08 -0.74 -6.94
CA GLU A 96 1.36 -1.31 -7.37
C GLU A 96 2.52 -0.84 -6.48
N ILE A 97 3.49 -1.73 -6.28
CA ILE A 97 4.80 -1.41 -5.71
C ILE A 97 5.86 -1.79 -6.73
N ILE A 98 6.76 -0.87 -7.03
CA ILE A 98 7.87 -1.07 -7.96
C ILE A 98 9.16 -0.88 -7.17
N ASN A 99 10.01 -1.90 -7.18
CA ASN A 99 11.32 -1.81 -6.53
C ASN A 99 12.35 -1.09 -7.43
N PRO A 100 13.53 -0.74 -6.90
CA PRO A 100 14.56 -0.03 -7.68
C PRO A 100 15.07 -0.79 -8.92
N ASP A 101 14.92 -2.10 -8.93
CA ASP A 101 15.29 -2.99 -10.04
C ASP A 101 14.16 -3.14 -11.08
N GLN A 102 13.08 -2.35 -10.96
CA GLN A 102 11.88 -2.36 -11.81
C GLN A 102 11.04 -3.65 -11.75
N PHE A 103 11.24 -4.49 -10.73
CA PHE A 103 10.30 -5.56 -10.43
C PHE A 103 9.07 -4.96 -9.75
N SER A 104 7.90 -5.26 -10.30
CA SER A 104 6.64 -4.79 -9.74
C SER A 104 5.85 -5.89 -9.03
N THR A 105 5.06 -5.46 -8.08
CA THR A 105 4.05 -6.25 -7.38
C THR A 105 2.74 -5.50 -7.49
N VAL A 106 1.76 -6.09 -8.17
CA VAL A 106 0.47 -5.48 -8.47
C VAL A 106 -0.58 -6.03 -7.52
N LEU A 107 -1.42 -5.16 -7.00
CA LEU A 107 -2.51 -5.45 -6.08
C LEU A 107 -3.84 -5.17 -6.77
N SER A 108 -4.80 -6.08 -6.65
CA SER A 108 -6.17 -5.87 -7.12
C SER A 108 -7.18 -6.10 -6.01
N TYR A 109 -8.32 -5.42 -6.13
CA TYR A 109 -9.38 -5.43 -5.13
C TYR A 109 -10.67 -5.99 -5.71
N ASP A 110 -11.52 -6.55 -4.86
CA ASP A 110 -12.87 -6.97 -5.22
C ASP A 110 -13.87 -5.81 -5.20
N GLU A 111 -15.11 -6.08 -5.61
CA GLU A 111 -16.20 -5.09 -5.63
C GLU A 111 -16.56 -4.56 -4.24
N SER A 112 -16.19 -5.29 -3.19
CA SER A 112 -16.34 -4.88 -1.79
C SER A 112 -15.13 -4.11 -1.25
N ASN A 113 -14.21 -3.70 -2.13
CA ASN A 113 -12.99 -2.96 -1.80
C ASN A 113 -12.00 -3.72 -0.90
N ARG A 114 -12.01 -5.06 -0.94
CA ARG A 114 -11.08 -5.92 -0.20
C ARG A 114 -9.98 -6.43 -1.13
N LEU A 115 -8.78 -6.66 -0.59
CA LEU A 115 -7.64 -7.12 -1.37
C LEU A 115 -7.91 -8.53 -1.94
N LYS A 116 -8.02 -8.65 -3.25
CA LYS A 116 -8.38 -9.90 -3.93
C LYS A 116 -7.16 -10.67 -4.41
N GLU A 117 -6.17 -9.99 -4.96
CA GLU A 117 -5.01 -10.64 -5.55
C GLU A 117 -3.75 -9.76 -5.41
N ILE A 118 -2.62 -10.42 -5.19
CA ILE A 118 -1.28 -9.86 -5.36
C ILE A 118 -0.57 -10.69 -6.42
N ILE A 119 0.01 -10.04 -7.43
CA ILE A 119 0.75 -10.71 -8.51
C ILE A 119 2.13 -10.08 -8.69
N GLU A 120 3.14 -10.92 -8.87
CA GLU A 120 4.45 -10.53 -9.41
C GLU A 120 4.46 -10.86 -10.91
N PRO A 121 4.33 -9.86 -11.82
CA PRO A 121 4.02 -10.12 -13.22
C PRO A 121 5.09 -10.91 -13.98
N ILE A 122 6.36 -10.78 -13.60
CA ILE A 122 7.50 -11.40 -14.30
C ILE A 122 7.55 -12.90 -14.04
N SER A 123 7.48 -13.32 -12.78
CA SER A 123 7.44 -14.75 -12.44
C SER A 123 6.03 -15.35 -12.52
N ASN A 124 5.00 -14.52 -12.71
CA ASN A 124 3.58 -14.88 -12.67
C ASN A 124 3.17 -15.57 -11.35
N LYS A 125 3.93 -15.34 -10.27
CA LYS A 125 3.55 -15.76 -8.93
C LYS A 125 2.41 -14.90 -8.45
N LYS A 126 1.39 -15.53 -7.89
CA LYS A 126 0.20 -14.85 -7.38
C LYS A 126 -0.23 -15.40 -6.03
N LEU A 127 -0.80 -14.51 -5.24
CA LEU A 127 -1.51 -14.79 -4.00
C LEU A 127 -2.93 -14.30 -4.19
N ILE A 128 -3.90 -15.21 -4.10
CA ILE A 128 -5.33 -14.90 -4.26
C ILE A 128 -5.99 -15.06 -2.90
N PHE A 129 -6.85 -14.11 -2.55
CA PHE A 129 -7.65 -14.13 -1.34
C PHE A 129 -9.11 -14.37 -1.69
N PHE A 130 -9.70 -15.34 -1.01
CA PHE A 130 -11.15 -15.56 -1.02
C PHE A 130 -11.70 -15.11 0.31
N TYR A 131 -12.92 -14.58 0.34
CA TYR A 131 -13.54 -14.12 1.58
C TYR A 131 -14.88 -14.82 1.82
N ASP A 132 -15.19 -15.14 3.07
CA ASP A 132 -16.49 -15.66 3.49
C ASP A 132 -17.52 -14.55 3.70
N GLU A 133 -18.75 -14.96 4.03
CA GLU A 133 -19.87 -14.06 4.34
C GLU A 133 -19.60 -13.15 5.55
N ASN A 134 -18.62 -13.50 6.40
CA ASN A 134 -18.18 -12.72 7.55
C ASN A 134 -16.96 -11.83 7.22
N ASN A 135 -16.57 -11.70 5.95
CA ASN A 135 -15.38 -10.99 5.49
C ASN A 135 -14.04 -11.57 5.98
N LEU A 136 -14.01 -12.86 6.31
CA LEU A 136 -12.80 -13.60 6.71
C LEU A 136 -12.18 -14.31 5.52
N ILE A 137 -10.86 -14.42 5.47
CA ILE A 137 -10.18 -15.05 4.33
C ILE A 137 -10.42 -16.57 4.37
N GLN A 138 -11.03 -17.10 3.31
CA GLN A 138 -11.17 -18.53 3.07
C GLN A 138 -9.91 -19.11 2.44
N LYS A 139 -9.58 -20.32 2.87
CA LYS A 139 -8.42 -21.09 2.44
C LYS A 139 -8.66 -21.85 1.13
#